data_AF-A0A2D5H2X0-F1
#
_entry.id   AF-A0A2D5H2X0-F1
#
_cell.length_a   1.000
_cell.length_b   1.000
_cell.length_c   1.000
_cell.angle_alpha   90.00
_cell.angle_beta   90.00
_cell.angle_gamma   90.00
#
_symmetry.space_group_name_H-M   'P 1'
#
loop_
_entity.id
_entity.type
_entity.pdbx_description
1 polymer ?
#
loop_
_entity_poly.entity_id
_entity_poly.type
_entity_poly.pdbx_seq_one_letter_code
_entity_poly.pdbx_strand_id
1 'polypeptide(L)'
;MGKEKKKLKDTAVGRFLAQAGSGIINNLGDVLPDKGVMGLVKNLIKKDPELPPEDKEKALALLHQDTIEMQEVSKRWSSDMKSDSWLSKNTRPMALVFLTISMVLLIFIDSTGIDFEVDGGWIDLLKSLLITVYVAYFGSRGAEKFKTIQKNNG
;
A
#
# COMPACT_ATOMS: atom_id res chain seq x y z
N MET A 1 8.29 -7.18 -2.88
CA MET A 1 8.17 -8.44 -2.10
C MET A 1 7.66 -8.08 -0.71
N GLY A 2 6.36 -8.27 -0.44
CA GLY A 2 5.78 -8.01 0.86
C GLY A 2 6.18 -9.10 1.85
N LYS A 3 6.90 -8.77 2.93
CA LYS A 3 7.08 -9.70 4.04
C LYS A 3 5.69 -10.01 4.60
N GLU A 4 5.31 -11.28 4.64
CA GLU A 4 4.06 -11.73 5.26
C GLU A 4 3.91 -11.13 6.65
N LYS A 5 2.72 -10.58 6.93
CA LYS A 5 2.38 -10.08 8.26
C LYS A 5 2.44 -11.25 9.23
N LYS A 6 3.34 -11.19 10.21
CA LYS A 6 3.47 -12.23 11.25
C LYS A 6 2.14 -12.39 11.98
N LYS A 7 1.69 -13.63 12.16
CA LYS A 7 0.49 -13.95 12.94
C LYS A 7 0.75 -13.74 14.43
N LEU A 8 -0.30 -13.60 15.22
CA LEU A 8 -0.17 -13.39 16.67
C LEU A 8 0.63 -14.49 17.37
N LYS A 9 0.47 -15.76 16.97
CA LYS A 9 1.27 -16.88 17.50
C LYS A 9 2.77 -16.74 17.24
N ASP A 10 3.16 -15.98 16.22
CA ASP A 10 4.56 -15.80 15.82
C ASP A 10 5.22 -14.59 16.49
N THR A 11 4.46 -13.79 17.24
CA THR A 11 5.00 -12.65 18.00
C THR A 11 5.66 -13.11 19.30
N ALA A 12 6.48 -12.23 19.92
CA ALA A 12 7.16 -12.57 21.17
C ALA A 12 6.16 -12.85 22.29
N VAL A 13 5.09 -12.06 22.36
CA VAL A 13 3.95 -12.31 23.27
C VAL A 13 3.23 -13.60 22.92
N GLY A 14 3.01 -13.87 21.64
CA GLY A 14 2.29 -15.07 21.22
C GLY A 14 2.98 -16.35 21.66
N ARG A 15 4.30 -16.41 21.49
CA ARG A 15 5.12 -17.54 21.94
C ARG A 15 5.15 -17.64 23.45
N PHE A 16 5.25 -16.52 24.15
CA PHE A 16 5.24 -16.49 25.61
C PHE A 16 3.91 -17.00 26.18
N LEU A 17 2.77 -16.54 25.64
CA LEU A 17 1.44 -16.99 26.07
C LEU A 17 1.17 -18.45 25.70
N ALA A 18 1.68 -18.93 24.56
CA ALA A 18 1.60 -20.34 24.19
C ALA A 18 2.42 -21.22 25.15
N GLN A 19 3.60 -20.76 25.57
CA GLN A 19 4.46 -21.47 26.51
C GLN A 19 3.92 -21.45 27.95
N ALA A 20 3.25 -20.36 28.34
CA ALA A 20 2.59 -20.22 29.63
C ALA A 20 1.27 -21.00 29.74
N GLY A 21 0.85 -21.72 28.69
CA GLY A 21 -0.37 -22.53 28.69
C GLY A 21 -1.67 -21.73 28.55
N SER A 22 -1.59 -20.42 28.28
CA SER A 22 -2.78 -19.56 28.21
C SER A 22 -3.60 -19.87 26.96
N GLY A 23 -4.90 -20.15 27.15
CA GLY A 23 -5.87 -20.39 26.08
C GLY A 23 -6.08 -19.21 25.12
N ILE A 24 -5.51 -18.03 25.43
CA ILE A 24 -5.57 -16.83 24.59
C ILE A 24 -5.00 -17.11 23.19
N ILE A 25 -3.91 -17.87 23.08
CA ILE A 25 -3.27 -18.16 21.78
C ILE A 25 -4.01 -19.22 20.98
N ASN A 26 -4.72 -20.13 21.62
CA ASN A 26 -5.56 -21.10 20.91
C ASN A 26 -6.74 -20.41 20.21
N ASN A 27 -7.26 -19.33 20.79
CA ASN A 27 -8.38 -18.58 20.22
C ASN A 27 -7.94 -17.47 19.25
N LEU A 28 -6.73 -16.91 19.41
CA LEU A 28 -6.27 -15.73 18.67
C LEU A 28 -4.98 -15.99 17.85
N GLY A 29 -4.49 -17.22 17.77
CA GLY A 29 -3.17 -17.52 17.19
C GLY A 29 -3.05 -17.25 15.69
N ASP A 30 -4.15 -17.41 14.94
CA ASP A 30 -4.15 -17.23 13.48
C ASP A 30 -4.57 -15.82 13.01
N VAL A 31 -5.01 -14.96 13.93
CA VAL A 31 -5.39 -13.59 13.58
C VAL A 31 -4.16 -12.67 13.54
N LEU A 32 -4.25 -11.64 12.70
CA LEU A 32 -3.20 -10.65 12.57
C LEU A 32 -3.18 -9.74 13.81
N PRO A 33 -1.98 -9.39 14.33
CA PRO A 33 -1.83 -8.46 15.44
C PRO A 33 -2.15 -7.03 14.98
N ASP A 34 -3.42 -6.67 15.02
CA ASP A 34 -3.87 -5.29 14.84
C ASP A 34 -4.07 -4.61 16.19
N LYS A 35 -4.16 -3.26 16.18
CA LYS A 35 -4.38 -2.45 17.40
C LYS A 35 -5.56 -2.95 18.24
N GLY A 36 -6.63 -3.43 17.59
CA GLY A 36 -7.79 -4.01 18.27
C GLY A 36 -7.47 -5.35 18.95
N VAL A 37 -6.78 -6.24 18.25
CA VAL A 37 -6.46 -7.57 18.77
C VAL A 37 -5.44 -7.50 19.91
N MET A 38 -4.44 -6.62 19.80
CA MET A 38 -3.47 -6.38 20.88
C MET A 38 -4.13 -5.82 22.15
N GLY A 39 -5.18 -5.00 22.00
CA GLY A 39 -6.01 -4.53 23.10
C GLY A 39 -6.81 -5.63 23.78
N LEU A 40 -7.33 -6.59 22.99
CA LEU A 40 -8.01 -7.77 23.52
C LEU A 40 -7.03 -8.67 24.28
N VAL A 41 -5.85 -8.96 23.71
CA VAL A 41 -4.80 -9.76 24.37
C VAL A 41 -4.38 -9.12 25.69
N LYS A 42 -4.18 -7.80 25.74
CA LYS A 42 -3.89 -7.07 26.99
C LYS A 42 -4.97 -7.26 28.06
N ASN A 43 -6.24 -7.21 27.67
CA ASN A 43 -7.36 -7.38 28.60
C ASN A 43 -7.49 -8.83 29.06
N LEU A 44 -7.21 -9.80 28.19
CA LEU A 44 -7.23 -11.22 28.51
C LEU A 44 -6.09 -11.59 29.45
N ILE A 45 -4.85 -11.14 29.21
CA ILE A 45 -3.70 -11.35 30.13
C ILE A 45 -4.01 -10.85 31.55
N LYS A 46 -4.66 -9.68 31.67
CA LYS A 46 -5.03 -9.11 32.97
C LYS A 46 -6.08 -9.94 33.71
N LYS A 47 -7.00 -10.56 32.96
CA LYS A 47 -8.11 -11.34 33.51
C LYS A 47 -7.79 -12.82 33.68
N ASP A 48 -6.67 -13.28 33.12
CA ASP A 48 -6.29 -14.69 33.15
C ASP A 48 -5.92 -15.13 34.58
N PRO A 49 -6.67 -16.05 35.22
CA PRO A 49 -6.36 -16.53 36.56
C PRO A 49 -5.22 -17.57 36.56
N GLU A 50 -4.87 -18.15 35.42
CA GLU A 50 -3.88 -19.23 35.30
C GLU A 50 -2.44 -18.71 35.22
N LEU A 51 -2.26 -17.42 34.87
CA LEU A 51 -0.96 -16.77 34.79
C LEU A 51 -0.48 -16.24 36.15
N PRO A 52 0.72 -16.65 36.62
CA PRO A 52 1.37 -16.06 37.77
C PRO A 52 1.55 -14.53 37.62
N PRO A 53 1.57 -13.76 38.72
CA PRO A 53 1.73 -12.30 38.67
C PRO A 53 2.99 -11.86 37.91
N GLU A 54 4.09 -12.61 38.05
CA GLU A 54 5.36 -12.33 37.38
C GLU A 54 5.28 -12.54 35.85
N ASP A 55 4.54 -13.56 35.41
CA ASP A 55 4.35 -13.85 33.98
C ASP A 55 3.37 -12.88 33.33
N LYS A 56 2.41 -12.34 34.09
CA LYS A 56 1.53 -11.26 33.62
C LYS A 56 2.32 -10.00 33.31
N GLU A 57 3.24 -9.61 34.18
CA GLU A 57 4.08 -8.44 33.94
C GLU A 57 5.00 -8.64 32.73
N LYS A 58 5.62 -9.82 32.61
CA LYS A 58 6.44 -10.18 31.45
C LYS A 58 5.63 -10.17 30.14
N ALA A 59 4.43 -10.76 30.13
CA ALA A 59 3.55 -10.75 28.97
C ALA A 59 3.12 -9.33 28.56
N LEU A 60 2.82 -8.46 29.54
CA LEU A 60 2.46 -7.07 29.29
C LEU A 60 3.63 -6.25 28.75
N ALA A 61 4.85 -6.48 29.26
CA ALA A 61 6.07 -5.83 28.78
C ALA A 61 6.38 -6.25 27.33
N LEU A 62 6.33 -7.55 27.04
CA LEU A 62 6.49 -8.08 25.68
C LEU A 62 5.43 -7.51 24.72
N LEU A 63 4.19 -7.37 25.19
CA LEU A 63 3.09 -6.82 24.40
C LEU A 63 3.29 -5.35 24.07
N HIS A 64 3.82 -4.59 25.02
CA HIS A 64 4.17 -3.21 24.77
C HIS A 64 5.28 -3.09 23.72
N GLN A 65 6.32 -3.91 23.81
CA GLN A 65 7.41 -3.93 22.84
C GLN A 65 6.93 -4.29 21.43
N ASP A 66 6.20 -5.40 21.27
CA ASP A 66 5.65 -5.83 19.99
C ASP A 66 4.73 -4.74 19.38
N THR A 67 3.96 -4.03 20.22
CA THR A 67 3.11 -2.92 19.77
C THR A 67 3.92 -1.75 19.22
N ILE A 68 5.01 -1.37 19.89
CA ILE A 68 5.88 -0.27 19.45
C ILE A 68 6.57 -0.65 18.13
N GLU A 69 7.12 -1.86 18.03
CA GLU A 69 7.78 -2.33 16.81
C GLU A 69 6.83 -2.29 15.62
N MET A 70 5.60 -2.77 15.79
CA MET A 70 4.57 -2.70 14.74
C MET A 70 4.21 -1.25 14.36
N GLN A 71 4.14 -0.35 15.34
CA GLN A 71 3.86 1.07 15.09
C GLN A 71 4.99 1.73 14.32
N GLU A 72 6.25 1.48 14.66
CA GLU A 72 7.40 2.05 13.96
C GLU A 72 7.52 1.50 12.53
N VAL A 73 7.23 0.22 12.30
CA VAL A 73 7.11 -0.34 10.94
C VAL A 73 5.97 0.33 10.18
N SER A 74 4.81 0.52 10.80
CA SER A 74 3.66 1.20 10.19
C SER A 74 3.96 2.67 9.89
N LYS A 75 4.71 3.37 10.74
CA LYS A 75 5.16 4.75 10.51
C LYS A 75 6.17 4.80 9.38
N ARG A 76 7.12 3.87 9.31
CA ARG A 76 8.07 3.77 8.18
C ARG A 76 7.32 3.53 6.88
N TRP A 77 6.34 2.63 6.86
CA TRP A 77 5.52 2.38 5.68
C TRP A 77 4.64 3.58 5.33
N SER A 78 4.04 4.24 6.31
CA SER A 78 3.27 5.47 6.11
C SER A 78 4.14 6.61 5.58
N SER A 79 5.38 6.71 6.07
CA SER A 79 6.38 7.67 5.58
C SER A 79 6.86 7.35 4.17
N ASP A 80 7.05 6.07 3.84
CA ASP A 80 7.43 5.59 2.51
C ASP A 80 6.28 5.80 1.50
N MET A 81 5.03 5.60 1.94
CA MET A 81 3.83 5.95 1.16
C MET A 81 3.60 7.47 1.08
N LYS A 82 4.18 8.26 1.98
CA LYS A 82 4.14 9.74 1.92
C LYS A 82 4.98 10.30 0.77
N SER A 83 5.82 9.48 0.15
CA SER A 83 6.49 9.80 -1.12
C SER A 83 5.54 9.79 -2.33
N ASP A 84 4.24 9.47 -2.14
CA ASP A 84 3.16 9.80 -3.08
C ASP A 84 2.95 11.34 -3.15
N SER A 85 3.97 12.07 -3.58
CA SER A 85 3.90 13.51 -3.79
C SER A 85 2.83 13.84 -4.83
N TRP A 86 2.27 15.05 -4.78
CA TRP A 86 1.31 15.54 -5.79
C TRP A 86 1.83 15.33 -7.22
N LEU A 87 3.15 15.41 -7.42
CA LEU A 87 3.82 15.16 -8.69
C LEU A 87 3.64 13.72 -9.16
N SER A 88 3.82 12.73 -8.29
CA SER A 88 3.65 11.30 -8.64
C SER A 88 2.19 10.96 -9.02
N LYS A 89 1.21 11.57 -8.33
CA LYS A 89 -0.22 11.41 -8.63
C LYS A 89 -0.60 12.06 -9.97
N ASN A 90 0.12 13.10 -10.37
CA ASN A 90 -0.14 13.84 -11.61
C ASN A 90 0.83 13.54 -12.74
N THR A 91 1.81 12.66 -12.56
CA THR A 91 2.79 12.34 -13.61
C THR A 91 2.09 11.75 -14.84
N ARG A 92 1.03 10.97 -14.64
CA ARG A 92 0.22 10.40 -15.73
C ARG A 92 -0.49 11.47 -16.58
N PRO A 93 -1.31 12.38 -16.01
CA PRO A 93 -1.90 13.46 -16.78
C PRO A 93 -0.87 14.45 -17.33
N MET A 94 0.24 14.71 -16.63
CA MET A 94 1.30 15.58 -17.14
C MET A 94 2.02 14.99 -18.35
N ALA A 95 2.28 13.68 -18.38
CA ALA A 95 2.84 13.01 -19.54
C ALA A 95 1.90 13.10 -20.76
N LEU A 96 0.59 12.98 -20.54
CA LEU A 96 -0.42 13.17 -21.59
C LEU A 96 -0.35 14.59 -22.17
N VAL A 97 -0.35 15.61 -21.31
CA VAL A 97 -0.26 17.01 -21.74
C VAL A 97 1.06 17.29 -22.48
N PHE A 98 2.18 16.82 -21.94
CA PHE A 98 3.50 16.98 -22.57
C PHE A 98 3.54 16.38 -23.98
N LEU A 99 3.16 15.10 -24.12
CA LEU A 99 3.17 14.42 -25.42
C LEU A 99 2.21 15.06 -26.42
N THR A 100 1.05 15.54 -25.96
CA THR A 100 0.09 16.24 -26.81
C THR A 100 0.64 17.57 -27.31
N ILE A 101 1.30 18.35 -26.44
CA ILE A 101 1.95 19.60 -26.83
C ILE A 101 3.09 19.33 -27.81
N SER A 102 3.95 18.33 -27.55
CA SER A 102 5.02 17.94 -28.46
C SER A 102 4.48 17.57 -29.85
N MET A 103 3.36 16.83 -29.92
CA MET A 103 2.70 16.51 -31.20
C MET A 103 2.19 17.77 -31.92
N VAL A 104 1.52 18.68 -31.20
CA VAL A 104 1.01 19.94 -31.78
C VAL A 104 2.15 20.81 -32.30
N LEU A 105 3.27 20.87 -31.59
CA LEU A 105 4.46 21.61 -32.03
C LEU A 105 5.04 21.02 -33.33
N LEU A 106 5.12 19.69 -33.44
CA LEU A 106 5.59 19.04 -34.68
C LEU A 106 4.66 19.34 -35.86
N ILE A 107 3.34 19.27 -35.66
CA ILE A 107 2.35 19.63 -36.70
C ILE A 107 2.50 21.10 -37.11
N PHE A 108 2.74 21.98 -36.14
CA PHE A 108 2.92 23.40 -36.42
C PHE A 108 4.18 23.66 -37.24
N ILE A 109 5.30 23.02 -36.90
CA ILE A 109 6.56 23.11 -37.66
C ILE A 109 6.39 22.56 -39.08
N ASP A 110 5.74 21.40 -39.23
CA ASP A 110 5.40 20.82 -40.54
C ASP A 110 4.55 21.78 -41.39
N SER A 111 3.55 22.42 -40.76
CA SER A 111 2.71 23.43 -41.42
C SER A 111 3.44 24.72 -41.82
N THR A 112 4.61 25.02 -41.25
CA THR A 112 5.37 26.24 -41.61
C THR A 112 6.14 26.11 -42.92
N GLY A 113 6.19 24.92 -43.52
CA GLY A 113 6.86 24.67 -44.80
C GLY A 113 8.39 24.75 -44.73
N ILE A 114 8.96 24.67 -43.53
CA ILE A 114 10.40 24.50 -43.32
C ILE A 114 10.73 23.04 -43.65
N ASP A 115 11.79 22.79 -44.45
CA ASP A 115 12.33 21.45 -44.76
C ASP A 115 12.98 20.80 -43.50
N PHE A 116 12.18 20.59 -42.47
CA PHE A 116 12.55 19.90 -41.25
C PHE A 116 11.96 18.49 -41.27
N GLU A 117 12.71 17.56 -41.85
CA GLU A 117 12.31 16.17 -41.93
C GLU A 117 12.65 15.46 -40.60
N VAL A 118 11.62 14.96 -39.92
CA VAL A 118 11.77 14.12 -38.73
C VAL A 118 11.80 12.66 -39.16
N ASP A 119 12.83 11.92 -38.75
CA ASP A 119 12.93 10.50 -39.07
C ASP A 119 11.69 9.72 -38.58
N GLY A 120 11.17 8.84 -39.45
CA GLY A 120 9.93 8.12 -39.24
C GLY A 120 9.91 7.26 -37.97
N GLY A 121 11.07 6.79 -37.50
CA GLY A 121 11.19 6.06 -36.24
C GLY A 121 10.81 6.90 -35.02
N TRP A 122 11.13 8.20 -35.02
CA TRP A 122 10.71 9.12 -33.96
C TRP A 122 9.21 9.42 -34.00
N ILE A 123 8.63 9.50 -35.20
CA ILE A 123 7.19 9.69 -35.39
C ILE A 123 6.43 8.47 -34.88
N ASP A 124 6.88 7.27 -35.23
CA ASP A 124 6.28 6.02 -34.77
C ASP A 124 6.41 5.82 -33.26
N LEU A 125 7.56 6.19 -32.70
CA LEU A 125 7.76 6.20 -31.25
C LEU A 125 6.79 7.17 -30.56
N LEU A 126 6.68 8.41 -31.03
CA LEU A 126 5.75 9.39 -30.47
C LEU A 126 4.29 8.91 -30.54
N LYS A 127 3.88 8.36 -31.69
CA LYS A 127 2.54 7.80 -31.90
C LYS A 127 2.25 6.65 -30.94
N SER A 128 3.21 5.73 -30.76
CA SER A 128 3.10 4.59 -29.84
C SER A 128 2.94 5.05 -28.39
N LEU A 129 3.76 6.02 -27.95
CA LEU A 129 3.66 6.59 -26.61
C LEU A 129 2.33 7.31 -26.38
N LEU A 130 1.86 8.11 -27.35
CA LEU A 130 0.57 8.79 -27.28
C LEU A 130 -0.58 7.80 -27.08
N ILE A 131 -0.68 6.77 -27.92
CA ILE A 131 -1.72 5.75 -27.81
C ILE A 131 -1.67 5.09 -26.44
N THR A 132 -0.48 4.68 -26.00
CA THR A 132 -0.28 4.01 -24.71
C THR A 132 -0.74 4.86 -23.53
N VAL A 133 -0.36 6.15 -23.50
CA VAL A 133 -0.72 7.07 -22.41
C VAL A 133 -2.20 7.42 -22.44
N TYR A 134 -2.80 7.60 -23.62
CA TYR A 134 -4.23 7.86 -23.76
C TYR A 134 -5.07 6.66 -23.30
N VAL A 135 -4.73 5.44 -23.73
CA VAL A 135 -5.42 4.21 -23.30
C VAL A 135 -5.24 3.99 -21.80
N ALA A 136 -4.03 4.18 -21.26
CA ALA A 136 -3.79 4.04 -19.82
C ALA A 136 -4.61 5.06 -19.01
N TYR A 137 -4.65 6.33 -19.44
CA TYR A 137 -5.36 7.39 -18.72
C TYR A 137 -6.89 7.21 -18.78
N PHE A 138 -7.45 7.05 -19.98
CA PHE A 138 -8.90 6.93 -20.13
C PHE A 138 -9.42 5.52 -19.79
N GLY A 139 -8.65 4.47 -20.07
CA GLY A 139 -8.99 3.09 -19.72
C GLY A 139 -9.01 2.85 -18.21
N SER A 140 -8.03 3.38 -17.46
CA SER A 140 -8.05 3.28 -15.99
C SER A 140 -9.24 4.04 -15.39
N ARG A 141 -9.52 5.25 -15.86
CA ARG A 141 -10.70 6.04 -15.44
C ARG A 141 -12.03 5.36 -15.79
N GLY A 142 -12.10 4.66 -16.92
CA GLY A 142 -13.26 3.85 -17.29
C GLY A 142 -13.48 2.70 -16.31
N ALA A 143 -12.45 1.87 -16.08
CA ALA A 143 -12.50 0.74 -15.16
C ALA A 143 -12.80 1.15 -13.71
N GLU A 144 -12.26 2.29 -13.26
CA GLU A 144 -12.56 2.88 -11.95
C GLU A 144 -14.07 3.16 -11.81
N LYS A 145 -14.69 3.83 -12.79
CA LYS A 145 -16.13 4.13 -12.77
C LYS A 145 -17.00 2.86 -12.77
N PHE A 146 -16.64 1.84 -13.55
CA PHE A 146 -17.38 0.58 -13.57
C PHE A 146 -17.36 -0.13 -12.20
N LYS A 147 -16.21 -0.15 -11.51
CA LYS A 147 -16.12 -0.71 -10.16
C LYS A 147 -16.97 0.06 -9.14
N THR A 148 -17.05 1.38 -9.23
CA THR A 148 -17.87 2.17 -8.29
C THR A 148 -19.37 1.93 -8.50
N ILE A 149 -19.81 1.79 -9.76
CA ILE A 149 -21.20 1.49 -10.09
C ILE A 149 -21.58 0.09 -9.60
N GLN A 150 -20.71 -0.91 -9.78
CA GLN A 150 -20.95 -2.27 -9.31
C GLN A 150 -21.06 -2.35 -7.78
N LYS A 151 -20.26 -1.55 -7.05
CA LYS A 151 -20.27 -1.53 -5.57
C LYS A 151 -21.50 -0.81 -4.98
N ASN A 152 -22.12 0.11 -5.71
CA ASN A 152 -23.32 0.82 -5.24
C ASN A 152 -24.63 0.10 -5.58
N ASN A 153 -24.60 -0.86 -6.50
CA ASN A 153 -25.78 -1.61 -6.97
C ASN A 153 -25.88 -3.04 -6.38
N GLY A 154 -25.05 -3.39 -5.39
CA GLY A 154 -25.09 -4.66 -4.67
C GLY A 154 -24.93 -4.44 -3.17
#